data_AF-A0A5B8XXK0-F1
#
_entry.id   AF-A0A5B8XXK0-F1
#
_cell.length_a   1.000
_cell.length_b   1.000
_cell.length_c   1.000
_cell.angle_alpha   90.00
_cell.angle_beta   90.00
_cell.angle_gamma   90.00
#
_symmetry.space_group_name_H-M   'P 1'
#
loop_
_entity.id
_entity.type
_entity.pdbx_description
1 polymer ?
#
loop_
_entity_poly.entity_id
_entity_poly.type
_entity_poly.pdbx_seq_one_letter_code
_entity_poly.pdbx_strand_id
1 'polypeptide(L)'
;MFDLMRMFSFILFVLSSFGFLASAWLWWQRKNLPYNEEGRYFDGLVVYEEQGAFVYLVLTLIFFLASLFCGVWALSRRSASKKNASSAWEHN
;
A
#
# COMPACT_ATOMS: atom_id res chain seq x y z
N MET A 1 -5.17 -2.70 -25.85
CA MET A 1 -4.09 -2.06 -25.06
C MET A 1 -4.62 -1.36 -23.80
N PHE A 2 -5.72 -0.60 -23.87
CA PHE A 2 -6.29 0.11 -22.72
C PHE A 2 -6.75 -0.79 -21.56
N ASP A 3 -7.32 -1.96 -21.83
CA ASP A 3 -7.77 -2.89 -20.77
C ASP A 3 -6.61 -3.57 -20.04
N LEU A 4 -5.53 -3.90 -20.75
CA LEU A 4 -4.32 -4.48 -20.15
C LEU A 4 -3.69 -3.51 -19.14
N MET A 5 -3.61 -2.21 -19.49
CA MET A 5 -3.10 -1.18 -18.58
C MET A 5 -3.99 -1.01 -17.33
N ARG A 6 -5.32 -1.09 -17.49
CA ARG A 6 -6.24 -1.03 -16.34
C ARG A 6 -6.11 -2.23 -15.42
N MET A 7 -6.04 -3.44 -15.98
CA MET A 7 -5.82 -4.66 -15.20
C MET A 7 -4.49 -4.59 -14.45
N PHE A 8 -3.42 -4.16 -15.12
CA PHE A 8 -2.10 -4.02 -14.51
C PHE A 8 -2.10 -3.02 -13.35
N SER A 9 -2.66 -1.82 -13.53
CA SER A 9 -2.78 -0.84 -12.44
C SER A 9 -3.64 -1.35 -11.28
N PHE A 10 -4.70 -2.12 -11.55
CA PHE A 10 -5.53 -2.72 -10.52
C PHE A 10 -4.77 -3.79 -9.72
N ILE A 11 -4.00 -4.65 -10.40
CA ILE A 11 -3.16 -5.65 -9.75
C ILE A 11 -2.12 -4.97 -8.84
N LEU A 12 -1.44 -3.93 -9.32
CA LEU A 12 -0.49 -3.17 -8.51
C LEU A 12 -1.15 -2.51 -7.30
N PHE A 13 -2.36 -1.97 -7.46
CA PHE A 13 -3.14 -1.41 -6.35
C PHE A 13 -3.46 -2.48 -5.29
N VAL A 14 -3.91 -3.66 -5.70
CA VAL A 14 -4.23 -4.76 -4.76
C VAL A 14 -2.97 -5.24 -4.05
N LEU A 15 -1.88 -5.47 -4.78
CA LEU A 15 -0.61 -5.94 -4.21
C LEU A 15 -0.01 -4.94 -3.22
N SER A 16 0.02 -3.65 -3.57
CA SER A 16 0.51 -2.61 -2.68
C SER A 16 -0.38 -2.43 -1.45
N SER A 17 -1.70 -2.53 -1.60
CA SER A 17 -2.63 -2.45 -0.45
C SER A 17 -2.46 -3.64 0.51
N PHE A 18 -2.23 -4.84 -0.03
CA PHE A 18 -1.91 -6.01 0.79
C PHE A 18 -0.58 -5.84 1.51
N GLY A 19 0.46 -5.37 0.80
CA GLY A 19 1.77 -5.05 1.39
C GLY A 19 1.68 -4.03 2.51
N PHE A 20 0.86 -2.98 2.33
CA PHE A 20 0.56 -1.98 3.36
C PHE A 20 -0.06 -2.62 4.61
N LEU A 21 -1.11 -3.42 4.44
CA LEU A 21 -1.78 -4.08 5.58
C LEU A 21 -0.84 -5.03 6.32
N ALA A 22 -0.08 -5.85 5.58
CA ALA A 22 0.86 -6.81 6.18
C ALA A 22 1.98 -6.12 6.96
N SER A 23 2.59 -5.07 6.39
CA SER A 23 3.65 -4.31 7.06
C SER A 23 3.13 -3.49 8.25
N ALA A 24 1.95 -2.89 8.14
CA ALA A 24 1.30 -2.16 9.23
C ALA A 24 1.00 -3.09 10.42
N TRP A 25 0.50 -4.30 10.12
CA TRP A 25 0.24 -5.32 11.14
C TRP A 25 1.53 -5.74 11.86
N LEU A 26 2.60 -6.01 11.12
CA LEU A 26 3.90 -6.37 11.70
C LEU A 26 4.51 -5.24 12.53
N TRP A 27 4.40 -4.00 12.06
CA TRP A 27 4.81 -2.84 12.85
C TRP A 27 4.04 -2.73 14.16
N TRP A 28 2.71 -2.90 14.11
CA TRP A 28 1.86 -2.85 15.30
C TRP A 28 2.21 -3.93 16.32
N GLN A 29 2.45 -5.16 15.85
CA GLN A 29 2.89 -6.27 16.69
C GLN A 29 4.24 -5.97 17.34
N ARG A 30 5.21 -5.46 16.56
CA ARG A 30 6.56 -5.20 17.07
C ARG A 30 6.66 -3.99 17.98
N LYS A 31 5.92 -2.91 17.73
CA LYS A 31 5.99 -1.67 18.51
C LYS A 31 5.68 -1.87 20.01
N ASN A 32 4.80 -2.81 20.33
CA ASN A 32 4.31 -3.01 21.70
C ASN A 32 5.06 -4.12 22.46
N LEU A 33 6.17 -4.63 21.90
CA LEU A 33 6.96 -5.66 22.58
C LEU A 33 7.74 -5.05 23.75
N PRO A 34 7.92 -5.79 24.87
CA PRO A 34 8.66 -5.31 26.03
C PRO A 34 10.17 -5.44 25.78
N TYR A 35 10.71 -4.51 25.00
CA TYR A 35 12.15 -4.42 24.75
C TYR A 35 12.92 -4.09 26.05
N ASN A 36 14.09 -4.69 26.22
CA ASN A 36 15.00 -4.40 27.34
C ASN A 36 15.77 -3.07 27.11
N GLU A 37 16.65 -2.71 28.04
CA GLU A 37 17.48 -1.49 27.96
C GLU A 37 18.40 -1.44 26.72
N GLU A 38 18.69 -2.60 26.11
CA GLU A 38 19.49 -2.71 24.89
C GLU A 38 18.63 -2.69 23.60
N GLY A 39 17.31 -2.49 23.72
CA GLY A 39 16.39 -2.46 22.59
C GLY A 39 16.10 -3.84 21.99
N ARG A 40 16.23 -4.92 22.77
CA ARG A 40 16.06 -6.31 22.34
C ARG A 40 14.91 -6.99 23.09
N TYR A 41 14.16 -7.81 22.38
CA TYR A 41 13.10 -8.66 22.93
C TYR A 41 13.30 -10.09 22.44
N PHE A 42 13.38 -11.05 23.35
CA PHE A 42 13.50 -12.47 23.01
C PHE A 42 12.16 -13.17 23.24
N ASP A 43 11.63 -13.83 22.20
CA ASP A 43 10.34 -14.52 22.27
C ASP A 43 10.46 -16.01 22.67
N GLY A 44 11.68 -16.49 22.94
CA GLY A 44 11.97 -17.91 23.19
C GLY A 44 12.63 -18.62 21.99
N LEU A 45 12.55 -18.05 20.79
CA LEU A 45 13.13 -18.61 19.57
C LEU A 45 14.02 -17.58 18.84
N VAL A 46 13.57 -16.33 18.72
CA VAL A 46 14.22 -15.27 17.97
C VAL A 46 14.38 -14.01 18.82
N VAL A 47 15.46 -13.28 18.59
CA VAL A 47 15.67 -11.94 19.16
C VAL A 47 15.15 -10.90 18.17
N TYR A 48 14.18 -10.11 18.62
CA TYR A 48 13.70 -8.94 17.92
C TYR A 48 14.43 -7.70 18.39
N GLU A 49 14.86 -6.88 17.43
CA GLU A 49 15.41 -5.55 17.70
C GLU A 49 14.33 -4.50 17.50
N GLU A 50 14.33 -3.48 18.36
CA GLU A 50 13.43 -2.32 18.28
C GLU A 50 13.54 -1.60 16.93
N GLN A 51 14.76 -1.49 16.39
CA GLN A 51 15.02 -0.93 15.06
C GLN A 51 14.29 -1.69 13.95
N GLY A 52 14.03 -2.98 14.15
CA GLY A 52 13.25 -3.79 13.22
C GLY A 52 11.80 -3.30 13.10
N ALA A 53 11.21 -2.73 14.15
CA ALA A 53 9.89 -2.11 14.05
C ALA A 53 9.92 -0.90 13.09
N PHE A 54 10.97 -0.08 13.14
CA PHE A 54 11.11 1.08 12.26
C PHE A 54 11.14 0.70 10.78
N VAL A 55 11.77 -0.42 10.43
CA VAL A 55 11.77 -0.94 9.04
C VAL A 55 10.35 -1.21 8.55
N TYR A 56 9.50 -1.85 9.35
CA TYR A 56 8.11 -2.09 8.96
C TYR A 56 7.29 -0.81 8.87
N LEU A 57 7.58 0.22 9.68
CA LEU A 57 6.95 1.53 9.54
C LEU A 57 7.28 2.16 8.18
N VAL A 58 8.57 2.13 7.78
CA VAL A 58 9.00 2.65 6.50
C VAL A 58 8.36 1.88 5.34
N LEU A 59 8.34 0.55 5.41
CA LEU A 59 7.65 -0.29 4.41
C LEU A 59 6.16 0.04 4.32
N THR A 60 5.50 0.24 5.46
CA THR A 60 4.10 0.65 5.54
C THR A 60 3.88 1.94 4.77
N LEU A 61 4.73 2.96 4.98
CA LEU A 61 4.64 4.22 4.26
C LEU A 61 4.86 4.07 2.75
N ILE A 62 5.84 3.27 2.34
CA ILE A 62 6.12 3.01 0.91
C ILE A 62 4.90 2.38 0.24
N PHE A 63 4.35 1.33 0.84
CA PHE A 63 3.19 0.64 0.28
C PHE A 63 1.92 1.49 0.31
N PHE A 64 1.75 2.31 1.35
CA PHE A 64 0.65 3.27 1.42
C PHE A 64 0.71 4.27 0.25
N LEU A 65 1.88 4.88 0.01
CA LEU A 65 2.07 5.83 -1.08
C LEU A 65 1.89 5.16 -2.45
N ALA A 66 2.40 3.95 -2.63
CA ALA A 66 2.21 3.18 -3.86
C ALA A 66 0.73 2.85 -4.13
N SER A 67 -0.01 2.44 -3.09
CA SER A 67 -1.44 2.18 -3.17
C SER A 67 -2.22 3.45 -3.51
N LEU A 68 -1.92 4.55 -2.83
CA LEU A 68 -2.57 5.84 -3.06
C LEU A 68 -2.32 6.34 -4.49
N PHE A 69 -1.08 6.25 -4.97
CA PHE A 69 -0.73 6.61 -6.35
C PHE A 69 -1.49 5.76 -7.38
N CYS A 70 -1.50 4.43 -7.21
CA CYS A 70 -2.22 3.54 -8.13
C CYS A 70 -3.74 3.77 -8.10
N GLY A 71 -4.31 4.00 -6.92
CA GLY A 71 -5.73 4.27 -6.73
C GLY A 71 -6.16 5.58 -7.41
N VAL A 72 -5.44 6.68 -7.14
CA VAL A 72 -5.72 8.00 -7.73
C VAL A 72 -5.56 7.95 -9.26
N TRP A 73 -4.52 7.29 -9.75
CA TRP A 73 -4.29 7.13 -11.19
C TRP A 73 -5.43 6.34 -11.86
N ALA A 74 -5.88 5.25 -11.26
CA ALA A 74 -6.98 4.43 -11.79
C ALA A 74 -8.32 5.20 -11.81
N LEU A 75 -8.60 5.99 -10.76
CA LEU A 75 -9.82 6.80 -10.67
C LEU A 75 -9.82 7.96 -11.69
N SER A 76 -8.69 8.64 -11.86
CA SER A 76 -8.56 9.76 -12.81
C SER A 76 -8.87 9.35 -14.25
N ARG A 77 -8.46 8.15 -14.66
CA ARG A 77 -8.77 7.61 -16.01
C ARG A 77 -10.23 7.21 -16.20
N ARG A 78 -10.94 6.80 -15.13
CA ARG A 78 -12.39 6.56 -15.19
C ARG A 78 -13.16 7.86 -15.46
N SER A 79 -12.75 8.96 -14.83
CA SER A 79 -13.41 10.26 -14.99
C SER A 79 -13.20 10.85 -16.40
N ALA A 80 -12.02 10.66 -17.00
CA ALA A 80 -11.76 11.09 -18.38
C ALA A 80 -12.64 10.34 -19.40
N SER A 81 -12.85 9.04 -19.19
CA SER A 81 -13.66 8.21 -20.09
C SER A 81 -15.14 8.59 -20.07
N LYS A 82 -15.70 8.99 -18.92
CA LYS A 82 -17.10 9.45 -18.80
C LYS A 82 -17.35 10.80 -19.48
N LYS A 83 -16.42 11.74 -19.41
CA LYS A 83 -16.56 13.09 -20.03
C LYS A 83 -16.57 13.03 -21.57
N ASN A 84 -15.73 12.17 -22.15
CA ASN A 84 -15.71 11.98 -23.61
C ASN A 84 -16.98 11.29 -24.12
N ALA A 85 -17.60 10.43 -23.31
CA ALA A 85 -18.85 9.79 -23.70
C ALA A 85 -20.03 10.77 -23.70
N SER A 86 -20.16 11.69 -22.72
CA SER A 86 -21.31 12.62 -22.68
C SER A 86 -21.27 13.67 -23.78
N SER A 87 -20.09 14.22 -24.09
CA SER A 87 -19.92 15.19 -25.19
C SER A 87 -20.23 14.60 -26.56
N ALA A 88 -20.04 13.30 -26.76
CA ALA A 88 -20.39 12.63 -28.03
C ALA A 88 -21.92 12.55 -28.29
N TRP A 89 -22.76 12.59 -27.26
CA TRP A 89 -24.23 12.59 -27.40
C TRP A 89 -24.83 13.99 -27.56
N GLU A 90 -24.11 15.05 -27.15
CA GLU A 90 -24.57 16.44 -27.33
C GLU A 90 -24.36 16.95 -28.77
N HIS A 91 -23.53 16.27 -29.56
CA HIS A 91 -23.22 16.62 -30.95
C HIS A 91 -23.93 15.75 -32.00
N ASN A 92 -24.82 14.85 -31.59
CA ASN A 92 -25.70 14.04 -32.46
C ASN A 92 -27.16 14.42 -32.24
#